data_AF-A0AAX4IEB2-F1
#
_entry.id   AF-A0AAX4IEB2-F1
#
_cell.length_a   1.000
_cell.length_b   1.000
_cell.length_c   1.000
_cell.angle_alpha   90.00
_cell.angle_beta   90.00
_cell.angle_gamma   90.00
#
_symmetry.space_group_name_H-M   'P 1'
#
loop_
_entity.id
_entity.type
_entity.pdbx_description
1 polymer ?
#
loop_
_entity_poly.entity_id
_entity_poly.type
_entity_poly.pdbx_seq_one_letter_code
_entity_poly.pdbx_strand_id
1 'polypeptide(L)'
;MADAQQQEFEDFQTDDGASSVGESSTAESLSSLRSSILDYRRENGRTYHRMSDGKYAFPNDELEQDRLDLTHHLWGLTWDGNICNSPKKDGAKRVLDVGTGTGVWAMDYADEHPESIVLGVDLSPIQPQFVPPNCSFEVDDVEKEWTWREPFDFIFIRSMIASFSSWPDMIAKAYENLEPGGYIELQDSMFPMLCQDGTMTEDFKPLKWSNMVTEATEKLGRSMFVAASFKQMLEDAGFVDVVERRKVWPFNPWPKDAKLRELGFWAQESAFKGIEAITMALFTRVLDWSPEEARVFCAEVRNEHKKIEVHAYYEIYGVWGRKPEETDEDEAAAAPAPPPPPAPAPASSPSSVPASSPAPAPASASAPTTTLASAPAPAPAPARAGDES
;
A
#
# COMPACT_ATOMS: atom_id res chain seq x y z
N MET A 1 41.03 49.75 -10.49
CA MET A 1 40.90 49.94 -11.94
C MET A 1 41.00 48.53 -12.54
N ALA A 2 39.96 47.71 -12.45
CA ALA A 2 38.67 47.77 -13.15
C ALA A 2 38.86 47.51 -14.66
N ASP A 3 38.50 46.30 -15.08
CA ASP A 3 37.62 46.12 -16.22
C ASP A 3 36.80 44.83 -16.00
N ALA A 4 35.49 45.05 -15.87
CA ALA A 4 34.45 44.04 -15.84
C ALA A 4 33.72 44.14 -17.18
N GLN A 5 33.53 43.01 -17.87
CA GLN A 5 32.58 42.94 -18.98
C GLN A 5 31.34 42.20 -18.49
N GLN A 6 30.29 42.99 -18.24
CA GLN A 6 28.91 42.53 -18.12
C GLN A 6 28.36 42.27 -19.52
N GLN A 7 27.68 41.15 -19.69
CA GLN A 7 26.96 40.80 -20.91
C GLN A 7 25.47 41.08 -20.64
N GLU A 8 24.91 42.04 -21.37
CA GLU A 8 23.49 42.40 -21.37
C GLU A 8 22.66 41.27 -21.99
N PHE A 9 21.57 40.88 -21.33
CA PHE A 9 20.48 40.12 -21.93
C PHE A 9 19.30 41.07 -22.12
N GLU A 10 18.88 41.25 -23.36
CA GLU A 10 17.74 42.07 -23.75
C GLU A 10 16.42 41.42 -23.30
N ASP A 11 15.60 42.24 -22.66
CA ASP A 11 14.29 41.93 -22.11
C ASP A 11 13.23 42.06 -23.23
N PHE A 12 12.65 40.94 -23.67
CA PHE A 12 11.53 40.96 -24.60
C PHE A 12 10.23 41.15 -23.81
N GLN A 13 9.77 42.40 -23.74
CA GLN A 13 8.42 42.75 -23.30
C GLN A 13 7.38 42.18 -24.27
N THR A 14 6.49 41.35 -23.75
CA THR A 14 5.16 41.13 -24.33
C THR A 14 4.13 41.62 -23.32
N ASP A 15 3.46 42.72 -23.69
CA ASP A 15 2.26 43.24 -23.06
C ASP A 15 1.07 42.46 -23.63
N ASP A 16 0.38 41.70 -22.78
CA ASP A 16 -1.00 41.29 -23.04
C ASP A 16 -1.74 41.24 -21.69
N GLY A 17 -2.46 42.32 -21.43
CA GLY A 17 -3.41 42.40 -20.34
C GLY A 17 -4.57 41.42 -20.51
N ALA A 18 -4.67 40.48 -19.58
CA ALA A 18 -5.93 39.83 -19.21
C ALA A 18 -5.97 39.66 -17.69
N SER A 19 -6.87 40.37 -17.03
CA SER A 19 -7.18 40.16 -15.62
C SER A 19 -7.78 38.77 -15.41
N SER A 20 -7.01 37.84 -14.85
CA SER A 20 -7.53 36.65 -14.16
C SER A 20 -7.60 36.98 -12.67
N VAL A 21 -8.70 37.60 -12.26
CA VAL A 21 -9.05 37.70 -10.83
C VAL A 21 -9.80 36.41 -10.50
N GLY A 22 -9.06 35.34 -10.16
CA GLY A 22 -9.68 34.06 -9.81
C GLY A 22 -8.79 32.83 -9.61
N GLU A 23 -7.49 32.86 -9.95
CA GLU A 23 -6.62 31.65 -9.88
C GLU A 23 -5.59 31.64 -8.73
N SER A 24 -5.45 32.73 -7.98
CA SER A 24 -4.44 32.81 -6.90
C SER A 24 -4.74 31.86 -5.74
N SER A 25 -6.02 31.62 -5.40
CA SER A 25 -6.36 30.72 -4.29
C SER A 25 -6.08 29.25 -4.61
N THR A 26 -6.28 28.80 -5.86
CA THR A 26 -5.99 27.42 -6.27
C THR A 26 -4.50 27.19 -6.46
N ALA A 27 -3.75 28.13 -7.04
CA ALA A 27 -2.31 28.00 -7.21
C ALA A 27 -1.56 28.05 -5.86
N GLU A 28 -1.97 28.92 -4.93
CA GLU A 28 -1.42 28.99 -3.57
C GLU A 28 -1.85 27.80 -2.70
N SER A 29 -3.08 27.29 -2.88
CA SER A 29 -3.50 26.05 -2.22
C SER A 29 -2.72 24.85 -2.75
N LEU A 30 -2.49 24.74 -4.07
CA LEU A 30 -1.68 23.67 -4.66
C LEU A 30 -0.21 23.78 -4.26
N SER A 31 0.34 24.99 -4.12
CA SER A 31 1.73 25.18 -3.67
C SER A 31 1.93 24.86 -2.19
N SER A 32 0.95 25.19 -1.34
CA SER A 32 0.96 24.84 0.10
C SER A 32 0.65 23.35 0.34
N LEU A 33 -0.20 22.74 -0.48
CA LEU A 33 -0.37 21.28 -0.52
C LEU A 33 0.93 20.60 -0.94
N ARG A 34 1.59 21.09 -2.00
CA ARG A 34 2.88 20.55 -2.44
C ARG A 34 3.98 20.70 -1.39
N SER A 35 4.03 21.82 -0.65
CA SER A 35 5.02 22.01 0.42
C SER A 35 4.76 21.13 1.65
N SER A 36 3.48 20.89 2.00
CA SER A 36 3.11 19.99 3.11
C SER A 36 3.25 18.50 2.75
N ILE A 37 3.07 18.14 1.48
CA ILE A 37 3.32 16.77 0.96
C ILE A 37 4.83 16.43 1.01
N LEU A 38 5.70 17.43 0.82
CA LEU A 38 7.17 17.28 0.93
C LEU A 38 7.71 17.46 2.36
N ASP A 39 6.84 17.71 3.35
CA ASP A 39 7.24 17.87 4.74
C ASP A 39 7.46 16.50 5.40
N TYR A 40 8.67 15.97 5.26
CA TYR A 40 9.05 14.67 5.84
C TYR A 40 9.30 14.74 7.35
N ARG A 41 8.91 13.67 8.06
CA ARG A 41 9.36 13.44 9.43
C ARG A 41 10.84 13.11 9.43
N ARG A 42 11.62 13.79 10.28
CA ARG A 42 13.07 13.57 10.43
C ARG A 42 13.38 13.07 11.82
N GLU A 43 13.98 11.89 11.91
CA GLU A 43 14.45 11.33 13.17
C GLU A 43 15.62 10.39 12.92
N ASN A 44 16.55 10.29 13.88
CA ASN A 44 17.69 9.38 13.81
C ASN A 44 18.56 9.49 12.54
N GLY A 45 18.52 10.64 11.85
CA GLY A 45 19.23 10.88 10.59
C GLY A 45 18.55 10.31 9.34
N ARG A 46 17.29 9.87 9.45
CA ARG A 46 16.47 9.32 8.36
C ARG A 46 15.22 10.18 8.13
N THR A 47 14.63 10.11 6.93
CA THR A 47 13.32 10.72 6.63
C THR A 47 12.22 9.68 6.53
N TYR A 48 11.01 10.03 6.97
CA TYR A 48 9.81 9.18 6.95
C TYR A 48 8.61 10.00 6.44
N HIS A 49 7.57 9.30 5.96
CA HIS A 49 6.33 9.93 5.50
C HIS A 49 5.62 10.66 6.66
N ARG A 50 4.77 11.63 6.31
CA ARG A 50 3.98 12.41 7.28
C ARG A 50 2.47 12.21 7.17
N MET A 51 1.96 11.78 6.01
CA MET A 51 0.53 11.71 5.68
C MET A 51 -0.29 10.66 6.47
N SER A 52 0.36 9.94 7.38
CA SER A 52 -0.24 9.00 8.33
C SER A 52 0.80 8.74 9.44
N ASP A 53 1.27 9.83 10.08
CA ASP A 53 2.45 9.84 10.95
C ASP A 53 2.42 8.72 12.01
N GLY A 54 3.57 8.06 12.18
CA GLY A 54 3.77 6.97 13.13
C GLY A 54 3.27 5.59 12.70
N LYS A 55 2.45 5.48 11.63
CA LYS A 55 1.87 4.19 11.21
C LYS A 55 2.81 3.31 10.40
N TYR A 56 3.56 3.90 9.46
CA TYR A 56 4.56 3.22 8.64
C TYR A 56 5.95 3.50 9.19
N ALA A 57 6.74 2.44 9.36
CA ALA A 57 7.98 2.50 10.13
C ALA A 57 9.24 2.59 9.25
N PHE A 58 9.12 2.55 7.92
CA PHE A 58 10.27 2.50 7.02
C PHE A 58 10.57 3.86 6.41
N PRO A 59 11.86 4.19 6.22
CA PRO A 59 12.28 5.50 5.74
C PRO A 59 11.99 5.68 4.25
N ASN A 60 12.18 6.91 3.75
CA ASN A 60 11.98 7.28 2.35
C ASN A 60 13.14 8.11 1.76
N ASP A 61 14.26 8.20 2.49
CA ASP A 61 15.48 8.91 2.06
C ASP A 61 16.22 8.19 0.92
N GLU A 62 17.17 8.90 0.30
CA GLU A 62 17.98 8.42 -0.84
C GLU A 62 18.66 7.06 -0.56
N LEU A 63 19.12 6.82 0.67
CA LEU A 63 19.73 5.54 1.05
C LEU A 63 18.75 4.37 0.98
N GLU A 64 17.48 4.63 1.30
CA GLU A 64 16.42 3.65 1.16
C GLU A 64 15.98 3.48 -0.29
N GLN A 65 15.91 4.56 -1.06
CA GLN A 65 15.60 4.50 -2.50
C GLN A 65 16.62 3.63 -3.24
N ASP A 66 17.93 3.82 -2.99
CA ASP A 66 19.00 2.95 -3.49
C ASP A 66 18.76 1.46 -3.16
N ARG A 67 18.26 1.17 -1.95
CA ARG A 67 17.99 -0.19 -1.50
C ARG A 67 16.78 -0.77 -2.22
N LEU A 68 15.72 0.02 -2.42
CA LEU A 68 14.53 -0.39 -3.15
C LEU A 68 14.89 -0.77 -4.59
N ASP A 69 15.73 0.01 -5.26
CA ASP A 69 16.18 -0.27 -6.63
C ASP A 69 17.04 -1.55 -6.71
N LEU A 70 17.95 -1.77 -5.74
CA LEU A 70 18.68 -3.05 -5.62
C LEU A 70 17.74 -4.24 -5.38
N THR A 71 16.69 -4.03 -4.59
CA THR A 71 15.69 -5.05 -4.30
C THR A 71 14.83 -5.35 -5.54
N HIS A 72 14.53 -4.34 -6.34
CA HIS A 72 13.87 -4.52 -7.64
C HIS A 72 14.71 -5.43 -8.56
N HIS A 73 16.01 -5.19 -8.68
CA HIS A 73 16.92 -6.06 -9.44
C HIS A 73 16.93 -7.50 -8.91
N LEU A 74 16.99 -7.67 -7.59
CA LEU A 74 16.91 -8.99 -6.95
C LEU A 74 15.60 -9.73 -7.28
N TRP A 75 14.47 -9.02 -7.31
CA TRP A 75 13.19 -9.57 -7.75
C TRP A 75 13.22 -10.02 -9.22
N GLY A 76 13.81 -9.22 -10.11
CA GLY A 76 13.99 -9.59 -11.51
C GLY A 76 14.77 -10.90 -11.66
N LEU A 77 15.89 -11.05 -10.94
CA LEU A 77 16.67 -12.31 -10.92
C LEU A 77 15.86 -13.51 -10.39
N THR A 78 15.00 -13.26 -9.40
CA THR A 78 14.18 -14.28 -8.76
C THR A 78 13.16 -14.89 -9.73
N TRP A 79 12.56 -14.03 -10.55
CA TRP A 79 11.53 -14.38 -11.53
C TRP A 79 12.06 -14.52 -12.95
N ASP A 80 13.37 -14.79 -13.09
CA ASP A 80 13.98 -15.09 -14.41
C ASP A 80 13.77 -13.96 -15.43
N GLY A 81 13.78 -12.70 -14.95
CA GLY A 81 13.60 -11.49 -15.75
C GLY A 81 12.16 -11.10 -16.04
N ASN A 82 11.15 -11.85 -15.56
CA ASN A 82 9.75 -11.46 -15.75
C ASN A 82 9.35 -10.33 -14.78
N ILE A 83 8.72 -9.27 -15.30
CA ILE A 83 8.24 -8.13 -14.50
C ILE A 83 7.09 -8.52 -13.54
N CYS A 84 6.26 -9.48 -13.94
CA CYS A 84 5.27 -10.16 -13.11
C CYS A 84 5.07 -11.63 -13.56
N ASN A 85 4.40 -12.45 -12.77
CA ASN A 85 4.25 -13.89 -13.01
C ASN A 85 2.86 -14.31 -13.50
N SER A 86 1.85 -13.48 -13.24
CA SER A 86 0.48 -13.68 -13.73
C SER A 86 0.41 -13.52 -15.26
N PRO A 87 -0.71 -13.91 -15.89
CA PRO A 87 -0.92 -13.68 -17.32
C PRO A 87 -0.85 -12.21 -17.75
N LYS A 88 -0.93 -11.25 -16.82
CA LYS A 88 -0.79 -9.82 -17.13
C LYS A 88 0.63 -9.41 -17.55
N LYS A 89 1.62 -10.30 -17.43
CA LYS A 89 2.95 -10.11 -18.06
C LYS A 89 2.91 -9.95 -19.58
N ASP A 90 1.80 -10.37 -20.22
CA ASP A 90 1.59 -10.23 -21.66
C ASP A 90 0.83 -8.94 -22.00
N GLY A 91 0.59 -8.07 -21.00
CA GLY A 91 -0.08 -6.77 -21.12
C GLY A 91 -1.39 -6.67 -20.33
N ALA A 92 -1.68 -5.45 -19.88
CA ALA A 92 -2.92 -5.06 -19.20
C ALA A 92 -3.32 -3.66 -19.71
N LYS A 93 -4.58 -3.23 -19.65
CA LYS A 93 -4.93 -1.86 -20.09
C LYS A 93 -4.74 -0.85 -18.97
N ARG A 94 -5.19 -1.17 -17.75
CA ARG A 94 -5.08 -0.28 -16.59
C ARG A 94 -4.45 -1.01 -15.40
N VAL A 95 -3.31 -0.51 -14.94
CA VAL A 95 -2.47 -1.15 -13.93
C VAL A 95 -2.35 -0.26 -12.69
N LEU A 96 -2.45 -0.87 -11.52
CA LEU A 96 -2.17 -0.24 -10.24
C LEU A 96 -0.95 -0.90 -9.58
N ASP A 97 0.08 -0.13 -9.28
CA ASP A 97 1.21 -0.52 -8.44
C ASP A 97 1.03 0.06 -7.03
N VAL A 98 0.65 -0.80 -6.08
CA VAL A 98 0.32 -0.41 -4.69
C VAL A 98 1.58 -0.40 -3.84
N GLY A 99 1.92 0.76 -3.29
CA GLY A 99 3.18 0.94 -2.55
C GLY A 99 4.36 1.00 -3.51
N THR A 100 4.25 1.84 -4.54
CA THR A 100 5.17 1.85 -5.69
C THR A 100 6.63 2.20 -5.32
N GLY A 101 6.87 2.77 -4.13
CA GLY A 101 8.21 3.12 -3.68
C GLY A 101 8.87 4.13 -4.62
N THR A 102 10.02 3.79 -5.19
CA THR A 102 10.72 4.64 -6.18
C THR A 102 9.98 4.74 -7.52
N GLY A 103 8.96 3.90 -7.75
CA GLY A 103 8.26 3.82 -9.03
C GLY A 103 8.94 2.91 -10.06
N VAL A 104 10.09 2.31 -9.72
CA VAL A 104 10.91 1.55 -10.68
C VAL A 104 10.14 0.39 -11.33
N TRP A 105 9.29 -0.32 -10.59
CA TRP A 105 8.47 -1.38 -11.18
C TRP A 105 7.41 -0.85 -12.13
N ALA A 106 6.68 0.20 -11.72
CA ALA A 106 5.66 0.82 -12.54
C ALA A 106 6.23 1.35 -13.87
N MET A 107 7.42 1.95 -13.83
CA MET A 107 8.11 2.44 -15.03
C MET A 107 8.55 1.29 -15.93
N ASP A 108 9.19 0.24 -15.39
CA ASP A 108 9.62 -0.91 -16.19
C ASP A 108 8.43 -1.62 -16.85
N TYR A 109 7.33 -1.80 -16.11
CA TYR A 109 6.10 -2.35 -16.70
C TYR A 109 5.52 -1.45 -17.79
N ALA A 110 5.52 -0.13 -17.59
CA ALA A 110 5.01 0.83 -18.56
C ALA A 110 5.86 0.86 -19.86
N ASP A 111 7.17 0.69 -19.75
CA ASP A 111 8.10 0.58 -20.88
C ASP A 111 7.93 -0.74 -21.64
N GLU A 112 7.72 -1.87 -20.93
CA GLU A 112 7.43 -3.18 -21.55
C GLU A 112 6.05 -3.22 -22.24
N HIS A 113 5.09 -2.44 -21.74
CA HIS A 113 3.71 -2.41 -22.23
C HIS A 113 3.22 -0.98 -22.54
N PRO A 114 3.66 -0.36 -23.67
CA PRO A 114 3.29 1.01 -24.04
C PRO A 114 1.78 1.25 -24.22
N GLU A 115 0.99 0.19 -24.40
CA GLU A 115 -0.48 0.21 -24.47
C GLU A 115 -1.17 0.28 -23.11
N SER A 116 -0.46 -0.02 -22.02
CA SER A 116 -0.96 0.04 -20.65
C SER A 116 -1.00 1.48 -20.15
N ILE A 117 -1.93 1.80 -19.26
CA ILE A 117 -1.88 2.98 -18.39
C ILE A 117 -1.51 2.48 -17.00
N VAL A 118 -0.35 2.92 -16.50
CA VAL A 118 0.18 2.49 -15.20
C VAL A 118 0.08 3.63 -14.19
N LEU A 119 -0.55 3.33 -13.05
CA LEU A 119 -0.64 4.22 -11.91
C LEU A 119 0.11 3.60 -10.74
N GLY A 120 1.15 4.27 -10.25
CA GLY A 120 1.79 3.93 -8.99
C GLY A 120 1.27 4.79 -7.84
N VAL A 121 1.02 4.19 -6.68
CA VAL A 121 0.56 4.93 -5.49
C VAL A 121 1.49 4.67 -4.32
N ASP A 122 1.94 5.74 -3.66
CA ASP A 122 2.78 5.65 -2.46
C ASP A 122 2.44 6.75 -1.45
N LEU A 123 2.77 6.52 -0.18
CA LEU A 123 2.66 7.54 0.87
C LEU A 123 3.67 8.69 0.70
N SER A 124 4.78 8.43 0.00
CA SER A 124 5.89 9.36 -0.17
C SER A 124 6.08 9.77 -1.64
N PRO A 125 6.20 11.07 -1.94
CA PRO A 125 6.51 11.58 -3.28
C PRO A 125 8.02 11.43 -3.60
N ILE A 126 8.50 10.19 -3.73
CA ILE A 126 9.93 9.87 -3.96
C ILE A 126 10.20 9.35 -5.39
N GLN A 127 9.21 9.47 -6.28
CA GLN A 127 9.30 9.01 -7.66
C GLN A 127 9.99 10.05 -8.55
N PRO A 128 10.66 9.63 -9.65
CA PRO A 128 11.38 10.56 -10.52
C PRO A 128 10.42 11.48 -11.29
N GLN A 129 10.96 12.62 -11.75
CA GLN A 129 10.19 13.59 -12.55
C GLN A 129 10.02 13.17 -14.01
N PHE A 130 10.95 12.38 -14.53
CA PHE A 130 10.92 11.87 -15.90
C PHE A 130 10.45 10.42 -15.85
N VAL A 131 9.27 10.18 -16.41
CA VAL A 131 8.56 8.89 -16.38
C VAL A 131 8.06 8.55 -17.78
N PRO A 132 7.79 7.26 -18.08
CA PRO A 132 7.14 6.87 -19.33
C PRO A 132 5.82 7.64 -19.55
N PRO A 133 5.44 7.95 -20.81
CA PRO A 133 4.26 8.78 -21.11
C PRO A 133 2.93 8.16 -20.66
N ASN A 134 2.95 6.85 -20.40
CA ASN A 134 1.83 6.04 -19.97
C ASN A 134 1.92 5.64 -18.47
N CYS A 135 2.85 6.24 -17.71
CA CYS A 135 3.03 6.03 -16.28
C CYS A 135 2.77 7.32 -15.50
N SER A 136 2.08 7.22 -14.37
CA SER A 136 1.80 8.34 -13.48
C SER A 136 1.84 7.91 -12.02
N PHE A 137 2.00 8.88 -11.11
CA PHE A 137 2.11 8.62 -9.67
C PHE A 137 1.16 9.49 -8.86
N GLU A 138 0.54 8.90 -7.85
CA GLU A 138 -0.31 9.56 -6.87
C GLU A 138 0.24 9.38 -5.45
N VAL A 139 0.15 10.45 -4.65
CA VAL A 139 0.51 10.39 -3.22
C VAL A 139 -0.75 10.18 -2.42
N ASP A 140 -0.96 8.95 -1.93
CA ASP A 140 -2.13 8.62 -1.13
C ASP A 140 -1.88 7.47 -0.14
N ASP A 141 -2.74 7.38 0.86
CA ASP A 141 -2.79 6.28 1.82
C ASP A 141 -3.76 5.21 1.33
N VAL A 142 -3.21 4.16 0.72
CA VAL A 142 -3.98 3.05 0.13
C VAL A 142 -4.80 2.25 1.14
N GLU A 143 -4.61 2.43 2.45
CA GLU A 143 -5.52 1.86 3.46
C GLU A 143 -6.87 2.60 3.52
N LYS A 144 -6.95 3.82 2.99
CA LYS A 144 -8.19 4.60 2.90
C LYS A 144 -9.11 4.12 1.77
N GLU A 145 -10.26 4.75 1.65
CA GLU A 145 -11.22 4.49 0.57
C GLU A 145 -10.60 4.82 -0.79
N TRP A 146 -10.70 3.88 -1.73
CA TRP A 146 -10.23 4.07 -3.10
C TRP A 146 -11.30 4.82 -3.89
N THR A 147 -10.93 5.92 -4.53
CA THR A 147 -11.90 6.85 -5.16
C THR A 147 -11.84 6.85 -6.69
N TRP A 148 -11.04 5.95 -7.29
CA TRP A 148 -10.98 5.78 -8.74
C TRP A 148 -12.32 5.27 -9.28
N ARG A 149 -12.71 5.80 -10.45
CA ARG A 149 -14.02 5.47 -11.06
C ARG A 149 -13.96 4.30 -12.02
N GLU A 150 -12.79 4.06 -12.59
CA GLU A 150 -12.55 2.99 -13.55
C GLU A 150 -11.84 1.84 -12.82
N PRO A 151 -12.33 0.61 -12.94
CA PRO A 151 -11.67 -0.54 -12.36
C PRO A 151 -10.31 -0.79 -13.04
N PHE A 152 -9.43 -1.47 -12.34
CA PHE A 152 -8.13 -1.89 -12.85
C PHE A 152 -8.23 -3.28 -13.49
N ASP A 153 -7.38 -3.52 -14.48
CA ASP A 153 -7.19 -4.83 -15.11
C ASP A 153 -6.18 -5.67 -14.33
N PHE A 154 -5.23 -4.99 -13.70
CA PHE A 154 -4.13 -5.59 -12.96
C PHE A 154 -3.76 -4.75 -11.75
N ILE A 155 -3.75 -5.37 -10.58
CA ILE A 155 -3.25 -4.77 -9.34
C ILE A 155 -2.03 -5.56 -8.89
N PHE A 156 -0.91 -4.86 -8.75
CA PHE A 156 0.35 -5.41 -8.30
C PHE A 156 0.71 -4.87 -6.92
N ILE A 157 1.11 -5.75 -6.02
CA ILE A 157 1.55 -5.40 -4.66
C ILE A 157 2.82 -6.18 -4.36
N ARG A 158 3.93 -5.50 -4.09
CA ARG A 158 5.21 -6.17 -3.81
C ARG A 158 5.98 -5.54 -2.66
N SER A 159 6.56 -6.39 -1.81
CA SER A 159 7.39 -5.96 -0.67
C SER A 159 6.64 -5.03 0.30
N MET A 160 5.39 -5.38 0.60
CA MET A 160 4.48 -4.59 1.44
C MET A 160 4.15 -5.27 2.78
N ILE A 161 4.81 -6.38 3.16
CA ILE A 161 4.71 -6.91 4.52
C ILE A 161 5.07 -5.83 5.55
N ALA A 162 4.48 -5.90 6.75
CA ALA A 162 4.51 -4.82 7.75
C ALA A 162 3.96 -3.44 7.30
N SER A 163 3.39 -3.33 6.09
CA SER A 163 2.87 -2.05 5.58
C SER A 163 1.39 -1.85 5.84
N PHE A 164 0.59 -2.91 5.99
CA PHE A 164 -0.86 -2.82 6.19
C PHE A 164 -1.29 -3.32 7.56
N SER A 165 -2.33 -2.69 8.12
CA SER A 165 -2.98 -3.11 9.36
C SER A 165 -3.90 -4.33 9.16
N SER A 166 -4.41 -4.51 7.94
CA SER A 166 -5.23 -5.64 7.55
C SER A 166 -5.01 -5.99 6.08
N TRP A 167 -4.34 -7.11 5.85
CA TRP A 167 -4.19 -7.68 4.51
C TRP A 167 -5.50 -8.19 3.91
N PRO A 168 -6.40 -8.85 4.68
CA PRO A 168 -7.72 -9.21 4.17
C PRO A 168 -8.51 -7.99 3.64
N ASP A 169 -8.49 -6.85 4.35
CA ASP A 169 -9.19 -5.64 3.89
C ASP A 169 -8.53 -5.04 2.64
N MET A 170 -7.19 -5.07 2.56
CA MET A 170 -6.46 -4.64 1.36
C MET A 170 -6.79 -5.52 0.14
N ILE A 171 -6.83 -6.84 0.32
CA ILE A 171 -7.18 -7.79 -0.73
C ILE A 171 -8.65 -7.61 -1.15
N ALA A 172 -9.56 -7.38 -0.21
CA ALA A 172 -10.97 -7.08 -0.51
C ALA A 172 -11.12 -5.78 -1.31
N LYS A 173 -10.40 -4.71 -0.93
CA LYS A 173 -10.35 -3.45 -1.71
C LYS A 173 -9.85 -3.67 -3.13
N ALA A 174 -8.77 -4.44 -3.28
CA ALA A 174 -8.25 -4.80 -4.60
C ALA A 174 -9.29 -5.60 -5.41
N TYR A 175 -9.97 -6.57 -4.80
CA TYR A 175 -11.04 -7.33 -5.44
C TYR A 175 -12.20 -6.44 -5.92
N GLU A 176 -12.65 -5.51 -5.10
CA GLU A 176 -13.73 -4.56 -5.45
C GLU A 176 -13.35 -3.64 -6.62
N ASN A 177 -12.07 -3.27 -6.72
CA ASN A 177 -11.56 -2.35 -7.73
C ASN A 177 -10.97 -3.03 -8.98
N LEU A 178 -11.01 -4.35 -9.06
CA LEU A 178 -10.68 -5.09 -10.27
C LEU A 178 -11.90 -5.23 -11.18
N GLU A 179 -11.68 -5.17 -12.49
CA GLU A 179 -12.68 -5.59 -13.47
C GLU A 179 -12.91 -7.11 -13.36
N PRO A 180 -14.08 -7.63 -13.78
CA PRO A 180 -14.25 -9.06 -14.01
C PRO A 180 -13.14 -9.59 -14.94
N GLY A 181 -12.52 -10.71 -14.57
CA GLY A 181 -11.35 -11.24 -15.29
C GLY A 181 -10.02 -10.53 -15.00
N GLY A 182 -10.01 -9.45 -14.21
CA GLY A 182 -8.82 -8.75 -13.74
C GLY A 182 -7.97 -9.59 -12.78
N TYR A 183 -6.70 -9.26 -12.61
CA TYR A 183 -5.76 -10.02 -11.77
C TYR A 183 -5.21 -9.20 -10.62
N ILE A 184 -4.98 -9.87 -9.49
CA ILE A 184 -4.10 -9.39 -8.43
C ILE A 184 -2.84 -10.24 -8.42
N GLU A 185 -1.67 -9.63 -8.22
CA GLU A 185 -0.43 -10.35 -7.93
C GLU A 185 0.28 -9.75 -6.71
N LEU A 186 0.60 -10.63 -5.77
CA LEU A 186 1.27 -10.36 -4.50
C LEU A 186 2.66 -11.00 -4.53
N GLN A 187 3.70 -10.21 -4.29
CA GLN A 187 5.07 -10.72 -4.18
C GLN A 187 5.72 -10.26 -2.87
N ASP A 188 6.13 -11.20 -2.01
CA ASP A 188 6.83 -10.81 -0.79
C ASP A 188 7.78 -11.86 -0.24
N SER A 189 8.70 -11.40 0.60
CA SER A 189 9.56 -12.21 1.44
C SER A 189 8.89 -12.51 2.78
N MET A 190 9.22 -13.64 3.40
CA MET A 190 8.72 -14.01 4.71
C MET A 190 9.82 -13.92 5.77
N PHE A 191 9.45 -13.37 6.93
CA PHE A 191 10.28 -13.36 8.14
C PHE A 191 9.73 -14.35 9.18
N PRO A 192 10.57 -14.84 10.13
CA PRO A 192 12.00 -14.65 10.19
C PRO A 192 12.76 -15.53 9.18
N MET A 193 14.06 -15.32 9.07
CA MET A 193 14.93 -16.20 8.29
C MET A 193 14.88 -17.65 8.80
N LEU A 194 15.03 -18.60 7.87
CA LEU A 194 15.03 -20.03 8.13
C LEU A 194 16.43 -20.61 7.87
N CYS A 195 16.70 -21.78 8.47
CA CYS A 195 17.92 -22.55 8.25
C CYS A 195 17.59 -24.04 8.42
N GLN A 196 17.97 -24.88 7.44
CA GLN A 196 17.59 -26.29 7.43
C GLN A 196 18.65 -27.24 7.99
N ASP A 197 19.91 -26.81 8.07
CA ASP A 197 21.04 -27.68 8.42
C ASP A 197 21.67 -27.37 9.78
N GLY A 198 21.05 -26.48 10.55
CA GLY A 198 21.46 -26.15 11.92
C GLY A 198 22.73 -25.28 12.01
N THR A 199 23.21 -24.72 10.90
CA THR A 199 24.37 -23.80 10.91
C THR A 199 24.06 -22.45 11.58
N MET A 200 22.78 -22.08 11.67
CA MET A 200 22.30 -20.88 12.36
C MET A 200 22.02 -21.18 13.84
N THR A 201 22.85 -20.64 14.73
CA THR A 201 22.66 -20.77 16.18
C THR A 201 21.69 -19.71 16.71
N GLU A 202 21.15 -19.93 17.91
CA GLU A 202 20.28 -18.93 18.59
C GLU A 202 21.00 -17.61 18.87
N ASP A 203 22.34 -17.65 18.99
CA ASP A 203 23.15 -16.46 19.23
C ASP A 203 23.43 -15.61 18.00
N PHE A 204 23.09 -16.12 16.81
CA PHE A 204 23.28 -15.44 15.54
C PHE A 204 22.53 -14.10 15.53
N LYS A 205 23.27 -13.00 15.41
CA LYS A 205 22.77 -11.64 15.52
C LYS A 205 21.68 -11.34 14.49
N PRO A 206 21.78 -11.77 13.21
CA PRO A 206 20.71 -11.59 12.25
C PRO A 206 19.42 -12.33 12.59
N LEU A 207 19.48 -13.50 13.23
CA LEU A 207 18.28 -14.18 13.73
C LEU A 207 17.63 -13.38 14.86
N LYS A 208 18.42 -12.92 15.84
CA LYS A 208 17.93 -12.04 16.92
C LYS A 208 17.30 -10.77 16.36
N TRP A 209 17.96 -10.14 15.40
CA TRP A 209 17.45 -8.96 14.71
C TRP A 209 16.12 -9.22 14.01
N SER A 210 16.04 -10.30 13.23
CA SER A 210 14.81 -10.71 12.55
C SER A 210 13.65 -10.89 13.53
N ASN A 211 13.89 -11.56 14.67
CA ASN A 211 12.87 -11.77 15.69
C ASN A 211 12.42 -10.47 16.36
N MET A 212 13.34 -9.53 16.61
CA MET A 212 13.02 -8.24 17.21
C MET A 212 12.26 -7.32 16.24
N VAL A 213 12.62 -7.33 14.95
CA VAL A 213 11.86 -6.63 13.90
C VAL A 213 10.43 -7.17 13.83
N THR A 214 10.28 -8.50 13.85
CA THR A 214 8.98 -9.17 13.93
C THR A 214 8.20 -8.75 15.19
N GLU A 215 8.82 -8.76 16.37
CA GLU A 215 8.17 -8.34 17.61
C GLU A 215 7.67 -6.88 17.53
N ALA A 216 8.51 -5.98 17.02
CA ALA A 216 8.16 -4.57 16.89
C ALA A 216 7.01 -4.33 15.92
N THR A 217 6.98 -5.05 14.79
CA THR A 217 5.93 -4.92 13.78
C THR A 217 4.59 -5.52 14.24
N GLU A 218 4.62 -6.63 14.99
CA GLU A 218 3.44 -7.17 15.67
C GLU A 218 2.87 -6.20 16.72
N LYS A 219 3.74 -5.53 17.51
CA LYS A 219 3.31 -4.46 18.45
C LYS A 219 2.64 -3.27 17.75
N LEU A 220 2.96 -3.02 16.47
CA LEU A 220 2.31 -2.01 15.65
C LEU A 220 1.03 -2.52 14.95
N GLY A 221 0.70 -3.81 15.09
CA GLY A 221 -0.43 -4.44 14.40
C GLY A 221 -0.23 -4.59 12.89
N ARG A 222 1.03 -4.70 12.43
CA ARG A 222 1.37 -4.85 11.00
C ARG A 222 2.30 -6.04 10.80
N SER A 223 1.73 -7.22 10.58
CA SER A 223 2.49 -8.48 10.58
C SER A 223 3.47 -8.62 9.40
N MET A 224 4.58 -9.31 9.64
CA MET A 224 5.56 -9.73 8.64
C MET A 224 5.44 -11.20 8.22
N PHE A 225 4.50 -11.95 8.80
CA PHE A 225 4.30 -13.38 8.54
C PHE A 225 3.24 -13.68 7.47
N VAL A 226 2.65 -12.65 6.87
CA VAL A 226 1.42 -12.79 6.09
C VAL A 226 1.63 -13.48 4.73
N ALA A 227 2.84 -13.46 4.18
CA ALA A 227 3.10 -13.92 2.81
C ALA A 227 2.72 -15.40 2.59
N ALA A 228 2.92 -16.26 3.61
CA ALA A 228 2.52 -17.67 3.56
C ALA A 228 1.00 -17.88 3.53
N SER A 229 0.21 -16.86 3.88
CA SER A 229 -1.25 -16.90 3.90
C SER A 229 -1.87 -16.25 2.66
N PHE A 230 -1.09 -15.60 1.79
CA PHE A 230 -1.61 -14.87 0.63
C PHE A 230 -2.51 -15.73 -0.25
N LYS A 231 -2.10 -16.98 -0.56
CA LYS A 231 -2.93 -17.87 -1.37
C LYS A 231 -4.31 -18.08 -0.76
N GLN A 232 -4.37 -18.42 0.53
CA GLN A 232 -5.64 -18.63 1.21
C GLN A 232 -6.45 -17.34 1.27
N MET A 233 -5.82 -16.18 1.52
CA MET A 233 -6.51 -14.89 1.56
C MET A 233 -7.13 -14.52 0.20
N LEU A 234 -6.45 -14.82 -0.91
CA LEU A 234 -7.02 -14.62 -2.24
C LEU A 234 -8.22 -15.54 -2.47
N GLU A 235 -8.11 -16.82 -2.11
CA GLU A 235 -9.21 -17.78 -2.23
C GLU A 235 -10.42 -17.37 -1.37
N ASP A 236 -10.19 -16.95 -0.13
CA ASP A 236 -11.22 -16.49 0.81
C ASP A 236 -11.92 -15.22 0.32
N ALA A 237 -11.20 -14.33 -0.38
CA ALA A 237 -11.75 -13.12 -0.97
C ALA A 237 -12.55 -13.37 -2.27
N GLY A 238 -12.54 -14.59 -2.79
CA GLY A 238 -13.31 -14.98 -3.99
C GLY A 238 -12.52 -14.95 -5.30
N PHE A 239 -11.20 -14.78 -5.25
CA PHE A 239 -10.36 -14.96 -6.44
C PHE A 239 -10.36 -16.43 -6.90
N VAL A 240 -10.34 -16.64 -8.20
CA VAL A 240 -10.25 -17.94 -8.86
C VAL A 240 -8.89 -18.10 -9.55
N ASP A 241 -8.60 -19.33 -9.98
CA ASP A 241 -7.35 -19.68 -10.67
C ASP A 241 -6.09 -19.27 -9.86
N VAL A 242 -6.16 -19.36 -8.53
CA VAL A 242 -5.10 -18.89 -7.64
C VAL A 242 -3.87 -19.78 -7.74
N VAL A 243 -2.73 -19.18 -8.09
CA VAL A 243 -1.43 -19.84 -8.22
C VAL A 243 -0.46 -19.25 -7.22
N GLU A 244 0.30 -20.12 -6.57
CA GLU A 244 1.41 -19.76 -5.69
C GLU A 244 2.71 -20.35 -6.24
N ARG A 245 3.74 -19.49 -6.33
CA ARG A 245 5.12 -19.87 -6.61
C ARG A 245 5.99 -19.50 -5.43
N ARG A 246 6.79 -20.46 -4.97
CA ARG A 246 7.77 -20.24 -3.91
C ARG A 246 9.19 -20.25 -4.48
N LYS A 247 10.00 -19.31 -4.01
CA LYS A 247 11.45 -19.21 -4.24
C LYS A 247 12.13 -19.01 -2.88
N VAL A 248 13.45 -18.96 -2.90
CA VAL A 248 14.24 -18.65 -1.72
C VAL A 248 15.26 -17.58 -2.05
N TRP A 249 15.46 -16.65 -1.11
CA TRP A 249 16.62 -15.77 -1.11
C TRP A 249 17.60 -16.26 -0.07
N PRO A 250 18.75 -16.82 -0.50
CA PRO A 250 19.84 -17.10 0.42
C PRO A 250 20.22 -15.82 1.15
N PHE A 251 20.45 -15.93 2.45
CA PHE A 251 20.79 -14.78 3.27
C PHE A 251 22.12 -14.15 2.82
N ASN A 252 23.05 -14.96 2.33
CA ASN A 252 24.34 -14.54 1.80
C ASN A 252 24.75 -15.51 0.66
N PRO A 253 25.90 -15.31 -0.04
CA PRO A 253 26.27 -16.13 -1.21
C PRO A 253 26.85 -17.51 -0.83
N TRP A 254 26.33 -18.15 0.22
CA TRP A 254 26.72 -19.49 0.64
C TRP A 254 26.38 -20.64 -0.35
N PRO A 255 25.32 -20.57 -1.17
CA PRO A 255 25.00 -21.69 -2.06
C PRO A 255 26.09 -21.94 -3.10
N LYS A 256 26.24 -23.22 -3.49
CA LYS A 256 27.15 -23.62 -4.59
C LYS A 256 26.53 -23.40 -5.97
N ASP A 257 25.20 -23.48 -6.06
CA ASP A 257 24.46 -23.21 -7.28
C ASP A 257 24.69 -21.76 -7.73
N ALA A 258 25.00 -21.56 -9.01
CA ALA A 258 25.42 -20.25 -9.50
C ALA A 258 24.31 -19.19 -9.38
N LYS A 259 23.05 -19.57 -9.66
CA LYS A 259 21.91 -18.65 -9.58
C LYS A 259 21.58 -18.33 -8.12
N LEU A 260 21.52 -19.33 -7.25
CA LEU A 260 21.28 -19.09 -5.82
C LEU A 260 22.40 -18.28 -5.18
N ARG A 261 23.66 -18.49 -5.59
CA ARG A 261 24.78 -17.69 -5.10
C ARG A 261 24.66 -16.22 -5.52
N GLU A 262 24.25 -15.96 -6.75
CA GLU A 262 23.98 -14.61 -7.24
C GLU A 262 22.82 -13.96 -6.48
N LEU A 263 21.71 -14.67 -6.28
CA LEU A 263 20.61 -14.20 -5.43
C LEU A 263 21.10 -13.87 -4.01
N GLY A 264 21.94 -14.72 -3.42
CA GLY A 264 22.50 -14.49 -2.08
C GLY A 264 23.44 -13.29 -2.00
N PHE A 265 24.17 -12.99 -3.08
CA PHE A 265 24.99 -11.78 -3.17
C PHE A 265 24.11 -10.52 -3.18
N TRP A 266 23.10 -10.47 -4.06
CA TRP A 266 22.21 -9.31 -4.15
C TRP A 266 21.32 -9.14 -2.92
N ALA A 267 20.86 -10.24 -2.32
CA ALA A 267 20.14 -10.21 -1.04
C ALA A 267 21.01 -9.62 0.09
N GLN A 268 22.29 -9.97 0.13
CA GLN A 268 23.24 -9.41 1.10
C GLN A 268 23.49 -7.91 0.87
N GLU A 269 23.71 -7.48 -0.38
CA GLU A 269 23.92 -6.07 -0.72
C GLU A 269 22.70 -5.21 -0.38
N SER A 270 21.48 -5.68 -0.70
CA SER A 270 20.24 -5.01 -0.28
C SER A 270 20.12 -4.96 1.24
N ALA A 271 20.38 -6.07 1.93
CA ALA A 271 20.28 -6.13 3.38
C ALA A 271 21.28 -5.21 4.10
N PHE A 272 22.51 -5.03 3.60
CA PHE A 272 23.47 -4.12 4.22
C PHE A 272 22.97 -2.67 4.32
N LYS A 273 22.22 -2.22 3.31
CA LYS A 273 21.52 -0.92 3.32
C LYS A 273 20.24 -0.98 4.17
N GLY A 274 19.51 -2.10 4.10
CA GLY A 274 18.20 -2.28 4.74
C GLY A 274 18.21 -2.50 6.25
N ILE A 275 19.24 -3.14 6.81
CA ILE A 275 19.28 -3.49 8.24
C ILE A 275 19.04 -2.24 9.10
N GLU A 276 19.75 -1.14 8.83
CA GLU A 276 19.56 0.08 9.60
C GLU A 276 18.23 0.77 9.28
N ALA A 277 17.84 0.81 8.01
CA ALA A 277 16.58 1.41 7.56
C ALA A 277 15.36 0.79 8.27
N ILE A 278 15.31 -0.54 8.34
CA ILE A 278 14.25 -1.32 9.01
C ILE A 278 14.34 -1.14 10.54
N THR A 279 15.55 -1.05 11.10
CA THR A 279 15.77 -1.04 12.55
C THR A 279 15.37 0.28 13.20
N MET A 280 15.77 1.43 12.65
CA MET A 280 15.83 2.67 13.41
C MET A 280 14.49 3.07 14.04
N ALA A 281 13.41 3.16 13.26
CA ALA A 281 12.10 3.51 13.80
C ALA A 281 11.54 2.42 14.72
N LEU A 282 11.60 1.15 14.30
CA LEU A 282 11.07 0.03 15.08
C LEU A 282 11.73 -0.06 16.46
N PHE A 283 13.06 0.02 16.52
CA PHE A 283 13.78 -0.20 17.77
C PHE A 283 13.68 1.00 18.70
N THR A 284 13.75 2.23 18.16
CA THR A 284 13.72 3.45 18.99
C THR A 284 12.31 3.89 19.37
N ARG A 285 11.28 3.60 18.57
CA ARG A 285 9.88 3.99 18.86
C ARG A 285 9.10 2.90 19.59
N VAL A 286 9.42 1.62 19.35
CA VAL A 286 8.57 0.47 19.79
C VAL A 286 9.27 -0.42 20.81
N LEU A 287 10.60 -0.59 20.70
CA LEU A 287 11.38 -1.44 21.61
C LEU A 287 12.16 -0.66 22.67
N ASP A 288 12.02 0.67 22.69
CA ASP A 288 12.65 1.59 23.66
C ASP A 288 14.20 1.57 23.66
N TRP A 289 14.82 1.24 22.52
CA TRP A 289 16.28 1.30 22.37
C TRP A 289 16.76 2.74 22.18
N SER A 290 17.96 3.04 22.68
CA SER A 290 18.65 4.26 22.25
C SER A 290 19.09 4.15 20.78
N PRO A 291 19.17 5.27 20.04
CA PRO A 291 19.67 5.28 18.67
C PRO A 291 21.11 4.73 18.56
N GLU A 292 21.93 4.92 19.59
CA GLU A 292 23.32 4.43 19.64
C GLU A 292 23.36 2.91 19.76
N GLU A 293 22.58 2.32 20.69
CA GLU A 293 22.48 0.87 20.84
C GLU A 293 21.96 0.21 19.57
N ALA A 294 20.94 0.80 18.92
CA ALA A 294 20.36 0.26 17.70
C ALA A 294 21.39 0.21 16.55
N ARG A 295 22.20 1.26 16.38
CA ARG A 295 23.25 1.31 15.35
C ARG A 295 24.40 0.34 15.63
N VAL A 296 24.80 0.20 16.90
CA VAL A 296 25.81 -0.80 17.29
C VAL A 296 25.31 -2.20 16.92
N PHE A 297 24.06 -2.52 17.26
CA PHE A 297 23.48 -3.81 16.91
C PHE A 297 23.35 -4.02 15.39
N CYS A 298 22.96 -2.99 14.62
CA CYS A 298 22.99 -3.04 13.15
C CYS A 298 24.38 -3.38 12.60
N ALA A 299 25.45 -2.83 13.20
CA ALA A 299 26.82 -3.14 12.80
C ALA A 299 27.20 -4.59 13.13
N GLU A 300 26.77 -5.13 14.28
CA GLU A 300 26.96 -6.54 14.62
C GLU A 300 26.23 -7.46 13.63
N VAL A 301 24.97 -7.16 13.31
CA VAL A 301 24.15 -7.91 12.33
C VAL A 301 24.86 -7.92 10.98
N ARG A 302 25.27 -6.76 10.45
CA ARG A 302 26.01 -6.67 9.17
C ARG A 302 27.32 -7.47 9.17
N ASN A 303 28.03 -7.51 10.29
CA ASN A 303 29.27 -8.28 10.39
C ASN A 303 29.01 -9.79 10.37
N GLU A 304 27.96 -10.26 11.05
CA GLU A 304 27.58 -11.67 11.03
C GLU A 304 26.94 -12.11 9.71
N HIS A 305 26.28 -11.20 9.00
CA HIS A 305 25.71 -11.46 7.68
C HIS A 305 26.75 -11.93 6.66
N LYS A 306 28.02 -11.53 6.83
CA LYS A 306 29.15 -11.92 5.98
C LYS A 306 29.59 -13.38 6.17
N LYS A 307 29.09 -14.07 7.22
CA LYS A 307 29.46 -15.45 7.57
C LYS A 307 28.78 -16.44 6.63
N ILE A 308 29.45 -16.80 5.54
CA ILE A 308 28.94 -17.74 4.53
C ILE A 308 28.81 -19.18 5.06
N GLU A 309 29.35 -19.47 6.23
CA GLU A 309 29.15 -20.75 6.94
C GLU A 309 27.74 -20.89 7.53
N VAL A 310 26.96 -19.81 7.62
CA VAL A 310 25.57 -19.82 8.07
C VAL A 310 24.65 -19.86 6.85
N HIS A 311 23.98 -21.00 6.65
CA HIS A 311 23.13 -21.27 5.49
C HIS A 311 21.68 -20.82 5.71
N ALA A 312 21.51 -19.57 6.17
CA ALA A 312 20.20 -18.97 6.35
C ALA A 312 19.59 -18.55 5.00
N TYR A 313 18.26 -18.48 4.94
CA TYR A 313 17.52 -17.99 3.77
C TYR A 313 16.16 -17.43 4.17
N TYR A 314 15.56 -16.61 3.29
CA TYR A 314 14.17 -16.19 3.36
C TYR A 314 13.34 -16.95 2.33
N GLU A 315 12.11 -17.32 2.70
CA GLU A 315 11.14 -17.80 1.73
C GLU A 315 10.53 -16.62 0.99
N ILE A 316 10.34 -16.79 -0.32
CA ILE A 316 9.83 -15.78 -1.22
C ILE A 316 8.57 -16.32 -1.88
N TYR A 317 7.50 -15.54 -1.83
CA TYR A 317 6.18 -15.88 -2.33
C TYR A 317 5.85 -14.99 -3.52
N GLY A 318 5.37 -15.59 -4.60
CA GLY A 318 4.68 -14.91 -5.69
C GLY A 318 3.32 -15.58 -5.86
N VAL A 319 2.25 -14.86 -5.56
CA VAL A 319 0.88 -15.39 -5.55
C VAL A 319 0.00 -14.49 -6.40
N TRP A 320 -0.78 -15.07 -7.30
CA TRP A 320 -1.75 -14.29 -8.07
C TRP A 320 -3.06 -15.06 -8.22
N GLY A 321 -4.13 -14.30 -8.43
CA GLY A 321 -5.47 -14.81 -8.64
C GLY A 321 -6.25 -13.88 -9.56
N ARG A 322 -7.27 -14.44 -10.21
CA ARG A 322 -8.15 -13.72 -11.13
C ARG A 322 -9.49 -13.46 -10.47
N LYS A 323 -10.05 -12.27 -10.64
CA LYS A 323 -11.45 -12.02 -10.31
C LYS A 323 -12.33 -12.82 -11.28
N PRO A 324 -13.37 -13.53 -10.81
CA PRO A 324 -14.29 -14.24 -11.70
C PRO A 324 -14.81 -13.34 -12.83
N GLU A 325 -15.06 -13.92 -14.00
CA GLU A 325 -15.87 -13.24 -15.01
C GLU A 325 -17.28 -13.02 -14.47
N GLU A 326 -17.95 -11.96 -14.91
CA GLU A 326 -19.39 -11.84 -14.69
C GLU A 326 -20.10 -12.96 -15.48
N THR A 327 -21.02 -13.65 -14.83
CA THR A 327 -21.90 -14.59 -15.52
C THR A 327 -23.11 -13.84 -16.09
N ASP A 328 -23.75 -14.39 -17.12
CA ASP A 328 -25.00 -13.83 -17.69
C ASP A 328 -26.09 -13.61 -16.61
N GLU A 329 -26.03 -14.35 -15.49
CA GLU A 329 -26.94 -14.21 -14.35
C GLU A 329 -26.62 -12.99 -13.47
N ASP A 330 -25.34 -12.62 -13.34
CA ASP A 330 -24.88 -11.45 -12.59
C ASP A 330 -25.19 -10.14 -13.35
N GLU A 331 -25.00 -10.14 -14.68
CA GLU A 331 -25.40 -9.01 -15.54
C GLU A 331 -26.93 -8.78 -15.48
N ALA A 332 -27.73 -9.85 -15.46
CA ALA A 332 -29.18 -9.77 -15.37
C ALA A 332 -29.67 -9.24 -14.01
N ALA A 333 -28.92 -9.51 -12.92
CA ALA A 333 -29.23 -9.03 -11.58
C ALA A 333 -28.81 -7.57 -11.35
N ALA A 334 -27.75 -7.10 -12.03
CA ALA A 334 -27.27 -5.72 -11.96
C ALA A 334 -28.04 -4.75 -12.88
N ALA A 335 -28.88 -5.25 -13.78
CA ALA A 335 -29.66 -4.43 -14.70
C ALA A 335 -30.65 -3.50 -13.93
N PRO A 336 -30.71 -2.20 -14.27
CA PRO A 336 -31.61 -1.27 -13.61
C PRO A 336 -33.07 -1.72 -13.81
N ALA A 337 -33.84 -1.72 -12.72
CA ALA A 337 -35.25 -2.08 -12.77
C ALA A 337 -35.98 -1.24 -13.85
N PRO A 338 -36.89 -1.86 -14.63
CA PRO A 338 -37.62 -1.14 -15.68
C PRO A 338 -38.34 0.06 -15.06
N PRO A 339 -38.38 1.21 -15.77
CA PRO A 339 -39.00 2.41 -15.24
C PRO A 339 -40.46 2.11 -14.85
N PRO A 340 -40.95 2.67 -13.73
CA PRO A 340 -42.33 2.47 -13.32
C PRO A 340 -43.28 2.91 -14.44
N PRO A 341 -44.42 2.22 -14.63
CA PRO A 341 -45.36 2.57 -15.67
C PRO A 341 -45.81 4.04 -15.50
N PRO A 342 -46.03 4.78 -16.61
CA PRO A 342 -46.40 6.18 -16.55
C PRO A 342 -47.67 6.36 -15.73
N ALA A 343 -47.65 7.32 -14.81
CA ALA A 343 -48.81 7.67 -14.00
C ALA A 343 -50.02 8.00 -14.90
N PRO A 344 -51.23 7.50 -14.57
CA PRO A 344 -52.41 7.81 -15.36
C PRO A 344 -52.67 9.32 -15.38
N ALA A 345 -52.95 9.85 -16.58
CA ALA A 345 -53.17 11.27 -16.80
C ALA A 345 -54.30 11.81 -15.89
N PRO A 346 -54.15 13.01 -15.32
CA PRO A 346 -55.18 13.59 -14.47
C PRO A 346 -56.45 13.87 -15.28
N ALA A 347 -57.58 13.37 -14.78
CA ALA A 347 -58.90 13.66 -15.34
C ALA A 347 -59.20 15.16 -15.25
N SER A 348 -59.69 15.72 -16.35
CA SER A 348 -60.10 17.12 -16.47
C SER A 348 -61.28 17.45 -15.56
N SER A 349 -61.08 18.39 -14.64
CA SER A 349 -62.14 18.94 -13.78
C SER A 349 -63.06 19.89 -14.56
N PRO A 350 -64.39 19.81 -14.40
CA PRO A 350 -65.32 20.78 -14.95
C PRO A 350 -65.53 22.01 -14.04
N SER A 351 -65.93 23.10 -14.69
CA SER A 351 -66.11 24.47 -14.18
C SER A 351 -67.05 24.67 -12.98
N SER A 352 -66.77 25.78 -12.29
CA SER A 352 -67.39 26.46 -11.15
C SER A 352 -68.91 26.74 -11.27
N VAL A 353 -69.72 26.97 -10.22
CA VAL A 353 -69.88 28.09 -9.24
C VAL A 353 -71.21 27.80 -8.43
N PRO A 354 -71.70 28.50 -7.35
CA PRO A 354 -71.16 29.21 -6.16
C PRO A 354 -71.67 28.71 -4.78
N ALA A 355 -71.24 29.44 -3.74
CA ALA A 355 -71.27 29.26 -2.27
C ALA A 355 -72.58 29.44 -1.49
N SER A 356 -72.59 28.90 -0.26
CA SER A 356 -73.23 29.51 0.94
C SER A 356 -72.68 28.95 2.29
N SER A 357 -71.94 29.80 3.03
CA SER A 357 -71.97 30.14 4.49
C SER A 357 -71.95 29.09 5.65
N PRO A 358 -71.51 29.48 6.88
CA PRO A 358 -70.39 28.80 7.57
C PRO A 358 -70.61 28.29 9.03
N ALA A 359 -69.58 27.57 9.54
CA ALA A 359 -69.10 27.41 10.94
C ALA A 359 -69.96 26.59 11.93
N PRO A 360 -69.41 25.98 13.03
CA PRO A 360 -68.17 26.35 13.75
C PRO A 360 -67.20 25.22 14.19
N ALA A 361 -66.00 25.62 14.63
CA ALA A 361 -65.02 24.83 15.41
C ALA A 361 -65.42 24.82 16.92
N PRO A 362 -64.94 23.87 17.76
CA PRO A 362 -63.58 23.87 18.32
C PRO A 362 -63.05 22.41 18.52
N ALA A 363 -61.95 22.02 19.16
CA ALA A 363 -61.04 22.60 20.13
C ALA A 363 -59.71 21.80 20.11
N SER A 364 -58.63 22.47 20.50
CA SER A 364 -57.33 21.92 20.87
C SER A 364 -57.40 20.99 22.09
N ALA A 365 -56.63 19.89 22.09
CA ALA A 365 -56.23 19.21 23.31
C ALA A 365 -54.79 18.68 23.20
N SER A 366 -54.08 18.86 24.29
CA SER A 366 -52.64 18.85 24.47
C SER A 366 -52.05 17.44 24.69
N ALA A 367 -50.72 17.37 24.55
CA ALA A 367 -49.86 16.21 24.84
C ALA A 367 -50.04 15.62 26.26
N PRO A 368 -49.49 14.41 26.51
CA PRO A 368 -48.31 14.43 27.37
C PRO A 368 -47.18 13.45 26.98
N THR A 369 -45.99 13.91 27.35
CA THR A 369 -44.69 13.25 27.50
C THR A 369 -44.76 11.96 28.31
N THR A 370 -43.95 10.96 27.99
CA THR A 370 -43.57 9.90 28.95
C THR A 370 -42.07 9.61 28.86
N THR A 371 -41.49 9.51 30.05
CA THR A 371 -40.08 9.53 30.40
C THR A 371 -39.47 8.12 30.44
N LEU A 372 -38.15 8.09 30.23
CA LEU A 372 -37.12 7.09 30.57
C LEU A 372 -37.48 5.80 31.30
N ALA A 373 -36.85 4.69 30.87
CA ALA A 373 -36.25 3.72 31.79
C ALA A 373 -34.97 3.10 31.18
N SER A 374 -33.87 3.24 31.92
CA SER A 374 -32.56 2.61 31.70
C SER A 374 -32.56 1.19 32.30
N ALA A 375 -31.78 0.27 31.74
CA ALA A 375 -31.59 -1.08 32.27
C ALA A 375 -30.11 -1.51 32.28
N PRO A 376 -29.69 -2.41 33.20
CA PRO A 376 -28.35 -2.43 33.78
C PRO A 376 -27.47 -3.62 33.31
N ALA A 377 -26.17 -3.54 33.61
CA ALA A 377 -25.18 -4.64 33.62
C ALA A 377 -24.81 -4.99 35.09
N PRO A 378 -23.88 -5.93 35.42
CA PRO A 378 -23.39 -7.17 34.79
C PRO A 378 -23.30 -8.35 35.82
N ALA A 379 -22.70 -9.51 35.46
CA ALA A 379 -21.96 -10.37 36.42
C ALA A 379 -20.90 -11.30 35.74
N PRO A 380 -19.81 -11.70 36.43
CA PRO A 380 -18.57 -12.23 35.84
C PRO A 380 -18.39 -13.77 35.95
N ALA A 381 -17.41 -14.29 35.20
CA ALA A 381 -17.04 -15.72 35.11
C ALA A 381 -16.17 -16.21 36.30
N PRO A 382 -16.19 -17.52 36.64
CA PRO A 382 -15.41 -18.07 37.74
C PRO A 382 -14.01 -18.56 37.33
N ALA A 383 -13.05 -18.38 38.24
CA ALA A 383 -11.69 -18.91 38.21
C ALA A 383 -11.63 -20.41 38.54
N ARG A 384 -10.61 -21.11 38.01
CA ARG A 384 -10.19 -22.43 38.48
C ARG A 384 -8.68 -22.43 38.76
N ALA A 385 -8.33 -22.85 39.98
CA ALA A 385 -7.02 -23.36 40.42
C ALA A 385 -6.59 -24.53 39.49
N GLY A 386 -5.31 -24.77 39.18
CA GLY A 386 -4.17 -24.94 40.07
C GLY A 386 -3.86 -26.45 40.12
N ASP A 387 -2.74 -26.87 39.54
CA ASP A 387 -2.14 -28.19 39.84
C ASP A 387 -0.61 -28.10 39.65
N GLU A 388 0.10 -28.38 40.74
CA GLU A 388 1.52 -28.69 40.80
C GLU A 388 1.67 -30.22 40.68
N SER A 389 2.55 -30.69 39.81
CA SER A 389 3.47 -31.82 40.08
C SER A 389 4.59 -31.88 39.06
#